data_AF-A0A2D9RWZ6-F1
#
_entry.id   AF-A0A2D9RWZ6-F1
#
_cell.length_a   1.000
_cell.length_b   1.000
_cell.length_c   1.000
_cell.angle_alpha   90.00
_cell.angle_beta   90.00
_cell.angle_gamma   90.00
#
_symmetry.space_group_name_H-M   'P 1'
#
loop_
_entity.id
_entity.type
_entity.pdbx_description
1 polymer ?
#
loop_
_entity_poly.entity_id
_entity_poly.type
_entity_poly.pdbx_seq_one_letter_code
_entity_poly.pdbx_strand_id
1 'polypeptide(L)'
;IQTAYLESYSEYGQNLFDRYVTYADFWIQDQEYRDPETGQLFDRASLNAELEKTEKPAGISNPKDFRNEIVNFVLRARANNAGKNPAWTSYEKLRTVIEKKMFSNTEDLLPVISFNTKGSAEDRKKHDDFVNRMVEKGYTQKQVRLLCEWYLRVRKAS
;
A
#
# COMPACT_ATOMS: atom_id res chain seq x y z
N ILE A 1 3.38 6.36 19.99
CA ILE A 1 3.49 5.22 19.06
C ILE A 1 2.15 4.90 18.39
N GLN A 2 1.00 4.91 19.10
CA GLN A 2 -0.32 4.89 18.44
C GLN A 2 -0.49 6.02 17.39
N THR A 3 -0.10 7.26 17.72
CA THR A 3 -0.13 8.40 16.78
C THR A 3 0.82 8.22 15.60
N ALA A 4 2.10 7.91 15.85
CA ALA A 4 3.08 7.64 14.78
C ALA A 4 2.68 6.44 13.89
N TYR A 5 1.99 5.44 14.45
CA TYR A 5 1.48 4.30 13.71
C TYR A 5 0.26 4.66 12.85
N LEU A 6 -0.69 5.43 13.38
CA LEU A 6 -1.84 5.95 12.62
C LEU A 6 -1.41 6.96 11.55
N GLU A 7 -0.41 7.78 11.83
CA GLU A 7 0.22 8.69 10.86
C GLU A 7 0.90 7.88 9.75
N SER A 8 1.64 6.83 10.09
CA SER A 8 2.23 5.93 9.09
C SER A 8 1.18 5.19 8.26
N TYR A 9 0.03 4.84 8.84
CA TYR A 9 -1.10 4.24 8.12
C TYR A 9 -1.78 5.23 7.19
N SER A 10 -1.97 6.46 7.65
CA SER A 10 -2.54 7.54 6.86
C SER A 10 -1.64 7.90 5.68
N GLU A 11 -0.33 8.03 5.92
CA GLU A 11 0.69 8.29 4.89
C GLU A 11 0.81 7.12 3.91
N TYR A 12 0.82 5.88 4.39
CA TYR A 12 0.85 4.71 3.53
C TYR A 12 -0.42 4.59 2.67
N GLY A 13 -1.60 4.83 3.25
CA GLY A 13 -2.86 4.88 2.50
C GLY A 13 -2.86 6.00 1.46
N GLN A 14 -2.30 7.17 1.80
CA GLN A 14 -2.14 8.29 0.88
C GLN A 14 -1.19 7.96 -0.26
N ASN A 15 -0.06 7.29 0.00
CA ASN A 15 0.88 6.87 -1.03
C ASN A 15 0.26 5.84 -1.99
N LEU A 16 -0.52 4.89 -1.47
CA LEU A 16 -1.27 3.95 -2.30
C LEU A 16 -2.31 4.65 -3.18
N PHE A 17 -3.01 5.63 -2.61
CA PHE A 17 -3.98 6.45 -3.32
C PHE A 17 -3.33 7.25 -4.45
N ASP A 18 -2.29 8.01 -4.15
CA ASP A 18 -1.63 8.90 -5.09
C ASP A 18 -1.01 8.09 -6.25
N ARG A 19 -0.38 6.96 -5.93
CA ARG A 19 0.15 6.04 -6.95
C ARG A 19 -0.94 5.46 -7.83
N TYR A 20 -2.06 5.02 -7.24
CA TYR A 20 -3.19 4.48 -7.99
C TYR A 20 -3.76 5.52 -8.96
N VAL A 21 -3.96 6.75 -8.49
CA VAL A 21 -4.48 7.86 -9.31
C VAL A 21 -3.54 8.18 -10.46
N THR A 22 -2.24 8.27 -10.21
CA THR A 22 -1.24 8.50 -11.25
C THR A 22 -1.28 7.38 -12.29
N TYR A 23 -1.24 6.11 -11.87
CA TYR A 23 -1.25 4.99 -12.82
C TYR A 23 -2.54 4.94 -13.64
N ALA A 24 -3.68 5.24 -13.02
CA ALA A 24 -4.96 5.31 -13.70
C ALA A 24 -4.99 6.44 -14.74
N ASP A 25 -4.43 7.62 -14.42
CA ASP A 25 -4.36 8.76 -15.34
C ASP A 25 -3.51 8.44 -16.58
N PHE A 26 -2.28 7.92 -16.38
CA PHE A 26 -1.42 7.48 -17.49
C PHE A 26 -2.08 6.38 -18.33
N TRP A 27 -2.75 5.42 -17.69
CA TRP A 27 -3.46 4.36 -18.39
C TRP A 27 -4.65 4.87 -19.21
N ILE A 28 -5.38 5.90 -18.73
CA ILE A 28 -6.47 6.54 -19.46
C ILE A 28 -5.93 7.31 -20.66
N GLN A 29 -4.84 8.07 -20.46
CA GLN A 29 -4.21 8.90 -21.48
C GLN A 29 -3.41 8.10 -22.52
N ASP A 30 -3.26 6.79 -22.33
CA ASP A 30 -2.45 5.91 -23.18
C ASP A 30 -0.97 6.33 -23.24
N GLN A 31 -0.44 6.75 -22.09
CA GLN A 31 0.95 7.18 -21.95
C GLN A 31 1.74 6.19 -21.11
N GLU A 32 3.02 6.08 -21.41
CA GLU A 32 3.97 5.34 -20.59
C GLU A 32 4.28 6.12 -19.31
N TYR A 33 4.34 5.41 -18.20
CA TYR A 33 4.75 6.00 -16.93
C TYR A 33 6.19 5.57 -16.62
N ARG A 34 7.06 6.53 -16.34
CA ARG A 34 8.40 6.27 -15.82
C ARG A 34 8.43 6.60 -14.35
N ASP A 35 8.64 5.59 -13.52
CA ASP A 35 8.76 5.75 -12.09
C ASP A 35 10.00 6.61 -11.76
N PRO A 36 9.84 7.75 -11.07
CA PRO A 36 10.94 8.67 -10.82
C PRO A 36 11.95 8.16 -9.79
N GLU A 37 11.55 7.23 -8.91
CA GLU A 37 12.41 6.71 -7.84
C GLU A 37 13.25 5.52 -8.33
N THR A 38 12.64 4.63 -9.11
CA THR A 38 13.26 3.37 -9.56
C THR A 38 13.75 3.44 -11.00
N GLY A 39 13.24 4.39 -11.79
CA GLY A 39 13.47 4.47 -13.24
C GLY A 39 12.72 3.43 -14.06
N GLN A 40 11.88 2.60 -13.43
CA GLN A 40 11.10 1.56 -14.09
C GLN A 40 10.09 2.18 -15.08
N LEU A 41 10.04 1.63 -16.28
CA LEU A 41 9.07 2.03 -17.30
C LEU A 41 7.86 1.10 -17.26
N PHE A 42 6.66 1.68 -17.27
CA PHE A 42 5.40 0.97 -17.32
C PHE A 42 4.66 1.36 -18.59
N ASP A 43 4.48 0.37 -19.47
CA ASP A 43 3.57 0.50 -20.61
C ASP A 43 2.11 0.35 -20.16
N ARG A 44 1.16 0.58 -21.09
CA ARG A 44 -0.27 0.50 -20.78
C ARG A 44 -0.67 -0.86 -20.19
N ALA A 45 -0.09 -1.96 -20.69
CA ALA A 45 -0.40 -3.31 -20.23
C ALA A 45 0.07 -3.54 -18.79
N SER A 46 1.28 -3.06 -18.46
CA SER A 46 1.87 -3.12 -17.12
C SER A 46 1.12 -2.24 -16.14
N LEU A 47 0.71 -1.03 -16.54
CA LEU A 47 -0.16 -0.18 -15.74
C LEU A 47 -1.50 -0.87 -15.45
N ASN A 48 -2.10 -1.52 -16.46
CA ASN A 48 -3.33 -2.27 -16.24
C ASN A 48 -3.14 -3.38 -15.20
N ALA A 49 -2.05 -4.14 -15.30
CA ALA A 49 -1.76 -5.22 -14.36
C ALA A 49 -1.57 -4.69 -12.93
N GLU A 50 -0.88 -3.55 -12.73
CA GLU A 50 -0.73 -2.94 -11.41
C GLU A 50 -2.05 -2.43 -10.82
N LEU A 51 -2.89 -1.79 -11.64
CA LEU A 51 -4.21 -1.32 -11.22
C LEU A 51 -5.12 -2.50 -10.82
N GLU A 52 -5.11 -3.58 -11.60
CA GLU A 52 -5.92 -4.78 -11.33
C GLU A 52 -5.57 -5.47 -10.00
N LYS A 53 -4.32 -5.41 -9.55
CA LYS A 53 -3.88 -5.93 -8.24
C LYS A 53 -4.55 -5.24 -7.05
N THR A 54 -5.14 -4.07 -7.29
CA THR A 54 -5.83 -3.25 -6.29
C THR A 54 -7.35 -3.36 -6.48
N GLU A 55 -7.81 -3.34 -7.73
CA GLU A 55 -9.24 -3.37 -8.09
C GLU A 55 -9.90 -4.74 -7.91
N LYS A 56 -9.24 -5.85 -8.32
CA LYS A 56 -9.81 -7.20 -8.26
C LYS A 56 -10.14 -7.64 -6.83
N PRO A 57 -9.23 -7.52 -5.83
CA PRO A 57 -9.55 -7.88 -4.45
C PRO A 57 -10.68 -7.03 -3.86
N ALA A 58 -10.87 -5.82 -4.38
CA ALA A 58 -11.94 -4.94 -3.94
C ALA A 58 -13.30 -5.26 -4.56
N GLY A 59 -13.35 -6.09 -5.62
CA GLY A 59 -14.57 -6.49 -6.31
C GLY A 59 -15.05 -5.49 -7.34
N ILE A 60 -14.17 -4.68 -7.91
CA ILE A 60 -14.53 -3.71 -8.96
C ILE A 60 -14.84 -4.45 -10.26
N SER A 61 -16.09 -4.36 -10.72
CA SER A 61 -16.58 -5.06 -11.91
C SER A 61 -16.31 -4.34 -13.22
N ASN A 62 -16.22 -3.00 -13.20
CA ASN A 62 -15.91 -2.18 -14.37
C ASN A 62 -14.70 -1.26 -14.08
N PRO A 63 -13.47 -1.77 -14.25
CA PRO A 63 -12.25 -1.04 -13.94
C PRO A 63 -12.10 0.26 -14.73
N LYS A 64 -12.50 0.27 -16.00
CA LYS A 64 -12.36 1.46 -16.86
C LYS A 64 -13.17 2.63 -16.31
N ASP A 65 -14.44 2.43 -16.01
CA ASP A 65 -15.31 3.49 -15.50
C ASP A 65 -14.87 3.91 -14.10
N PHE A 66 -14.46 2.94 -13.27
CA PHE A 66 -13.93 3.23 -11.94
C PHE A 66 -12.68 4.12 -12.00
N ARG A 67 -11.68 3.77 -12.82
CA ARG A 67 -10.47 4.60 -13.04
C ARG A 67 -10.82 6.01 -13.48
N ASN A 68 -11.72 6.16 -14.45
CA ASN A 68 -12.16 7.47 -14.94
C ASN A 68 -12.88 8.28 -13.85
N GLU A 69 -13.75 7.66 -13.06
CA GLU A 69 -14.45 8.30 -11.95
C GLU A 69 -13.47 8.86 -10.91
N ILE A 70 -12.48 8.04 -10.51
CA ILE A 70 -11.43 8.43 -9.55
C ILE A 70 -10.58 9.58 -10.07
N VAL A 71 -10.03 9.46 -11.28
CA VAL A 71 -9.14 10.50 -11.84
C VAL A 71 -9.88 11.82 -11.97
N ASN A 72 -11.12 11.81 -12.46
CA ASN A 72 -11.95 13.00 -12.55
C ASN A 72 -12.27 13.61 -11.18
N PHE A 73 -12.53 12.79 -10.16
CA PHE A 73 -12.72 13.27 -8.79
C PHE A 73 -11.47 14.00 -8.28
N VAL A 74 -10.29 13.40 -8.44
CA VAL A 74 -9.02 13.98 -7.96
C VAL A 74 -8.65 15.24 -8.73
N LEU A 75 -8.82 15.28 -10.05
CA LEU A 75 -8.56 16.47 -10.85
C LEU A 75 -9.45 17.65 -10.40
N ARG A 76 -10.74 17.40 -10.15
CA ARG A 76 -11.64 18.43 -9.60
C ARG A 76 -11.23 18.86 -8.19
N ALA A 77 -10.87 17.92 -7.32
CA ALA A 77 -10.44 18.24 -5.97
C ALA A 77 -9.15 19.08 -5.95
N ARG A 78 -8.16 18.74 -6.80
CA ARG A 78 -6.93 19.52 -6.98
C ARG A 78 -7.22 20.94 -7.47
N ALA A 79 -8.08 21.08 -8.48
CA ALA A 79 -8.46 22.39 -9.02
C ALA A 79 -9.08 23.29 -7.95
N ASN A 80 -9.87 22.72 -7.03
CA ASN A 80 -10.51 23.43 -5.94
C ASN A 80 -9.63 23.62 -4.68
N ASN A 81 -8.45 23.00 -4.63
CA ASN A 81 -7.60 22.96 -3.43
C ASN A 81 -6.14 23.35 -3.71
N ALA A 82 -5.93 24.38 -4.54
CA ALA A 82 -4.61 24.92 -4.89
C ALA A 82 -3.61 23.85 -5.38
N GLY A 83 -4.09 22.87 -6.14
CA GLY A 83 -3.28 21.78 -6.70
C GLY A 83 -3.01 20.61 -5.74
N LYS A 84 -3.49 20.67 -4.49
CA LYS A 84 -3.28 19.59 -3.51
C LYS A 84 -4.21 18.41 -3.76
N ASN A 85 -3.67 17.19 -3.68
CA ASN A 85 -4.47 15.97 -3.74
C ASN A 85 -5.45 15.93 -2.56
N PRO A 86 -6.65 15.38 -2.77
CA PRO A 86 -7.55 15.12 -1.66
C PRO A 86 -6.98 14.02 -0.77
N ALA A 87 -7.36 14.02 0.51
CA ALA A 87 -7.04 12.91 1.40
C ALA A 87 -7.61 11.60 0.85
N TRP A 88 -6.87 10.50 0.97
CA TRP A 88 -7.29 9.19 0.44
C TRP A 88 -8.60 8.67 1.03
N THR A 89 -8.99 9.15 2.22
CA THR A 89 -10.26 8.85 2.89
C THR A 89 -11.45 9.65 2.37
N SER A 90 -11.24 10.67 1.53
CA SER A 90 -12.28 11.57 1.05
C SER A 90 -13.24 10.94 0.04
N TYR A 91 -12.87 9.79 -0.53
CA TYR A 91 -13.66 9.11 -1.53
C TYR A 91 -13.87 7.65 -1.16
N GLU A 92 -15.09 7.35 -0.71
CA GLU A 92 -15.45 6.09 -0.04
C GLU A 92 -15.08 4.85 -0.85
N LYS A 93 -15.40 4.81 -2.16
CA LYS A 93 -15.15 3.59 -2.95
C LYS A 93 -13.65 3.29 -3.06
N LEU A 94 -12.80 4.30 -3.28
CA LEU A 94 -11.34 4.10 -3.35
C LEU A 94 -10.74 3.86 -1.97
N ARG A 95 -11.28 4.49 -0.93
CA ARG A 95 -10.92 4.20 0.45
C ARG A 95 -11.10 2.72 0.78
N THR A 96 -12.26 2.14 0.49
CA THR A 96 -12.51 0.70 0.75
C THR A 96 -11.55 -0.19 -0.02
N VAL A 97 -11.22 0.17 -1.26
CA VAL A 97 -10.26 -0.55 -2.11
C VAL A 97 -8.86 -0.53 -1.49
N ILE A 98 -8.41 0.66 -1.06
CA ILE A 98 -7.10 0.85 -0.42
C ILE A 98 -7.04 0.16 0.94
N GLU A 99 -8.09 0.27 1.76
CA GLU A 99 -8.17 -0.44 3.04
C GLU A 99 -8.03 -1.95 2.83
N LYS A 100 -8.79 -2.56 1.92
CA LYS A 100 -8.64 -3.99 1.59
C LYS A 100 -7.23 -4.35 1.12
N LYS A 101 -6.60 -3.49 0.32
CA LYS A 101 -5.21 -3.69 -0.13
C LYS A 101 -4.21 -3.60 1.02
N MET A 102 -4.44 -2.68 1.97
CA MET A 102 -3.62 -2.53 3.17
C MET A 102 -3.81 -3.72 4.12
N PHE A 103 -5.04 -4.19 4.33
CA PHE A 103 -5.34 -5.32 5.21
C PHE A 103 -4.79 -6.65 4.69
N SER A 104 -4.96 -6.96 3.40
CA SER A 104 -4.38 -8.16 2.77
C SER A 104 -2.85 -8.20 2.91
N ASN A 105 -2.16 -7.09 2.65
CA ASN A 105 -0.71 -7.00 2.86
C ASN A 105 -0.31 -7.08 4.36
N THR A 106 -1.17 -6.63 5.30
CA THR A 106 -0.88 -6.68 6.75
C THR A 106 -1.09 -8.07 7.33
N GLU A 107 -2.05 -8.84 6.82
CA GLU A 107 -2.23 -10.25 7.16
C GLU A 107 -1.09 -11.11 6.61
N ASP A 108 -0.52 -10.78 5.45
CA ASP A 108 0.70 -11.42 4.94
C ASP A 108 1.96 -11.03 5.73
N LEU A 109 1.96 -9.88 6.40
CA LEU A 109 3.05 -9.47 7.29
C LEU A 109 3.03 -10.18 8.65
N LEU A 110 1.88 -10.70 9.09
CA LEU A 110 1.72 -11.35 10.40
C LEU A 110 2.64 -12.56 10.59
N PRO A 111 2.71 -13.54 9.65
CA PRO A 111 3.67 -14.64 9.74
C PRO A 111 5.11 -14.16 9.72
N VAL A 112 5.37 -13.07 8.99
CA VAL A 112 6.71 -12.51 8.78
C VAL A 112 7.23 -11.76 10.00
N ILE A 113 6.36 -11.15 10.81
CA ILE A 113 6.75 -10.43 12.04
C ILE A 113 6.53 -11.27 13.32
N SER A 114 5.78 -12.37 13.21
CA SER A 114 5.48 -13.25 14.34
C SER A 114 6.61 -14.24 14.57
N PHE A 115 7.26 -14.13 15.74
CA PHE A 115 8.27 -15.07 16.22
C PHE A 115 7.64 -16.40 16.70
N ASN A 116 6.73 -16.98 15.92
CA ASN A 116 6.04 -18.22 16.29
C ASN A 116 6.80 -19.43 15.75
N THR A 117 7.15 -20.37 16.62
CA THR A 117 7.97 -21.55 16.29
C THR A 117 7.26 -22.59 15.42
N LYS A 118 5.96 -22.39 15.14
CA LYS A 118 5.09 -23.31 14.38
C LYS A 118 4.80 -22.87 12.93
N GLY A 119 5.49 -21.85 12.40
CA GLY A 119 5.32 -21.41 11.01
C GLY A 119 5.85 -22.43 9.98
N SER A 120 5.33 -22.34 8.75
CA SER A 120 5.80 -23.15 7.61
C SER A 120 7.27 -22.81 7.27
N ALA A 121 7.94 -23.66 6.47
CA ALA A 121 9.31 -23.38 6.03
C ALA A 121 9.41 -22.09 5.19
N GLU A 122 8.36 -21.78 4.42
CA GLU A 122 8.27 -20.55 3.63
C GLU A 122 8.11 -19.30 4.52
N ASP A 123 7.30 -19.39 5.58
CA ASP A 123 7.11 -18.29 6.53
C ASP A 123 8.40 -17.96 7.28
N ARG A 124 9.18 -18.99 7.67
CA ARG A 124 10.48 -18.80 8.32
C ARG A 124 11.46 -18.09 7.39
N LYS A 125 11.52 -18.48 6.12
CA LYS A 125 12.37 -17.81 5.14
C LYS A 125 11.99 -16.33 5.00
N LYS A 126 10.69 -16.03 4.86
CA LYS A 126 10.21 -14.64 4.78
C LYS A 126 10.52 -13.84 6.06
N HIS A 127 10.40 -14.46 7.24
CA HIS A 127 10.79 -13.85 8.53
C HIS A 127 12.28 -13.54 8.58
N ASP A 128 13.14 -14.49 8.19
CA ASP A 128 14.59 -14.30 8.18
C ASP A 128 15.00 -13.19 7.19
N ASP A 129 14.41 -13.15 5.99
CA ASP A 129 14.62 -12.09 5.01
C ASP A 129 14.16 -10.71 5.52
N PHE A 130 13.10 -10.66 6.32
CA PHE A 130 12.67 -9.45 7.01
C PHE A 130 13.67 -9.00 8.08
N VAL A 131 14.11 -9.92 8.95
CA VAL A 131 15.09 -9.63 10.00
C VAL A 131 16.41 -9.16 9.38
N ASN A 132 16.88 -9.81 8.32
CA ASN A 132 18.11 -9.43 7.62
C ASN A 132 18.03 -8.01 7.04
N ARG A 133 16.94 -7.65 6.36
CA ARG A 133 16.74 -6.27 5.87
C ARG A 133 16.69 -5.23 6.97
N MET A 134 16.17 -5.57 8.15
CA MET A 134 16.18 -4.67 9.31
C MET A 134 17.58 -4.55 9.91
N VAL A 135 18.36 -5.63 9.91
CA VAL A 135 19.77 -5.62 10.35
C VAL A 135 20.64 -4.79 9.40
N GLU A 136 20.44 -4.92 8.09
CA GLU A 136 21.10 -4.07 7.09
C GLU A 136 20.82 -2.57 7.30
N LYS A 137 19.65 -2.23 7.85
CA LYS A 137 19.28 -0.86 8.23
C LYS A 137 19.83 -0.40 9.59
N GLY A 138 20.67 -1.22 10.25
CA GLY A 138 21.37 -0.87 11.49
C GLY A 138 20.67 -1.31 12.77
N TYR A 139 19.58 -2.09 12.70
CA TYR A 139 18.94 -2.66 13.89
C TYR A 139 19.63 -3.96 14.31
N THR A 140 19.74 -4.22 15.61
CA THR A 140 20.12 -5.56 16.09
C THR A 140 18.93 -6.51 16.01
N GLN A 141 19.17 -7.81 15.83
CA GLN A 141 18.09 -8.82 15.83
C GLN A 141 17.21 -8.73 17.10
N LYS A 142 17.81 -8.39 18.25
CA LYS A 142 17.10 -8.18 19.52
C LYS A 142 16.16 -6.97 19.47
N GLN A 143 16.57 -5.86 18.84
CA GLN A 143 15.71 -4.70 18.63
C GLN A 143 14.56 -5.02 17.68
N VAL A 144 14.84 -5.72 16.57
CA VAL A 144 13.80 -6.15 15.61
C VAL A 144 12.76 -7.03 16.29
N ARG A 145 13.20 -7.98 17.13
CA ARG A 145 12.32 -8.85 17.91
C ARG A 145 11.43 -8.08 18.87
N LEU A 146 12.02 -7.20 19.69
CA LEU A 146 11.28 -6.39 20.66
C LEU A 146 10.25 -5.48 19.96
N LEU A 147 10.60 -4.93 18.79
CA LEU A 147 9.71 -4.09 17.99
C LEU A 147 8.50 -4.89 17.47
N CYS A 148 8.73 -6.09 16.95
CA CYS A 148 7.67 -6.98 16.47
C CYS A 148 6.76 -7.48 17.61
N GLU A 149 7.35 -7.89 18.74
CA GLU A 149 6.59 -8.35 19.93
C GLU A 149 5.74 -7.23 20.53
N TRP A 150 6.29 -6.01 20.62
CA TRP A 150 5.55 -4.83 21.05
C TRP A 150 4.37 -4.55 20.11
N TYR A 151 4.61 -4.58 18.80
CA TYR A 151 3.59 -4.36 17.78
C TYR A 151 2.42 -5.36 17.88
N LEU A 152 2.72 -6.66 17.99
CA LEU A 152 1.71 -7.71 18.14
C LEU A 152 0.89 -7.56 19.43
N ARG A 153 1.53 -7.12 20.52
CA ARG A 153 0.86 -6.88 21.81
C ARG A 153 -0.12 -5.72 21.74
N VAL A 154 0.29 -4.60 21.15
CA VAL A 154 -0.58 -3.42 20.96
C VAL A 154 -1.77 -3.77 20.09
N ARG A 155 -1.56 -4.55 19.02
CA ARG A 155 -2.64 -4.99 18.14
C ARG A 155 -3.67 -5.90 18.82
N LYS A 156 -3.24 -6.78 19.73
CA LYS A 156 -4.17 -7.65 20.49
C LYS A 156 -5.01 -6.89 21.53
N ALA A 157 -4.58 -5.69 21.92
CA ALA A 157 -5.21 -4.87 22.94
C ALA A 157 -6.12 -3.77 22.36
N SER A 158 -6.23 -3.66 21.03
CA SER A 158 -7.11 -2.75 20.28
C SER A 158 -8.19 -3.54 19.57
#